data_AF-A0A954S6V2-F1
#
_entry.id   AF-A0A954S6V2-F1
#
_cell.length_a   1.000
_cell.length_b   1.000
_cell.length_c   1.000
_cell.angle_alpha   90.00
_cell.angle_beta   90.00
_cell.angle_gamma   90.00
#
_symmetry.space_group_name_H-M   'P 1'
#
loop_
_entity.id
_entity.type
_entity.pdbx_description
1 polymer ?
#
loop_
_entity_poly.entity_id
_entity_poly.type
_entity_poly.pdbx_seq_one_letter_code
_entity_poly.pdbx_strand_id
1 'polypeptide(L)'
;MKSLFTFKKIAFAAIAAAGLTFASSSADAGYGYGGYGHAPAYHLKKVVTYDYDYVTDYRYITRYDHCGTPYQAKIAYTKKIAIPVVSYVKVWY
;
A
#
# COMPACT_ATOMS: atom_id res chain seq x y z
N MET A 1 -36.90 -3.68 -24.86
CA MET A 1 -36.37 -2.33 -24.56
C MET A 1 -34.94 -2.50 -24.06
N LYS A 2 -33.95 -2.08 -24.85
CA LYS A 2 -32.51 -2.25 -24.56
C LYS A 2 -32.01 -0.98 -23.88
N SER A 3 -31.59 -1.06 -22.62
CA SER A 3 -31.13 0.09 -21.83
C SER A 3 -29.66 0.39 -22.13
N LEU A 4 -29.43 1.62 -22.58
CA LEU A 4 -28.16 2.27 -22.84
C LEU A 4 -27.47 2.67 -21.53
N PHE A 5 -26.29 2.13 -21.24
CA PHE A 5 -25.31 2.81 -20.39
C PHE A 5 -23.91 2.55 -20.94
N THR A 6 -23.53 3.34 -21.94
CA THR A 6 -22.15 3.50 -22.39
C THR A 6 -21.51 4.59 -21.53
N PHE A 7 -20.61 4.22 -20.62
CA PHE A 7 -19.57 5.15 -20.15
C PHE A 7 -18.20 4.55 -20.40
N LYS A 8 -17.42 5.35 -21.11
CA LYS A 8 -16.12 5.09 -21.71
C LYS A 8 -15.09 4.59 -20.69
N LYS A 9 -14.38 3.54 -21.09
CA LYS A 9 -12.91 3.35 -21.01
C LYS A 9 -12.19 4.14 -19.90
N ILE A 10 -11.86 3.46 -18.80
CA ILE A 10 -10.59 3.69 -18.13
C ILE A 10 -9.95 2.31 -17.95
N ALA A 11 -9.02 2.00 -18.86
CA ALA A 11 -8.12 0.89 -18.72
C ALA A 11 -7.16 1.19 -17.56
N PHE A 12 -7.23 0.43 -16.46
CA PHE A 12 -6.14 0.38 -15.50
C PHE A 12 -5.31 -0.86 -15.78
N ALA A 13 -4.08 -0.57 -16.19
CA ALA A 13 -3.09 -1.50 -16.69
C ALA A 13 -2.75 -2.60 -15.67
N ALA A 14 -2.43 -3.77 -16.23
CA ALA A 14 -1.83 -4.89 -15.55
C ALA A 14 -0.56 -4.45 -14.79
N ILE A 15 -0.53 -4.66 -13.48
CA ILE A 15 0.72 -4.79 -12.75
C ILE A 15 1.03 -6.28 -12.70
N ALA A 16 1.99 -6.64 -13.55
CA ALA A 16 2.57 -7.96 -13.66
C ALA A 16 3.14 -8.42 -12.31
N ALA A 17 3.11 -9.74 -12.14
CA ALA A 17 3.73 -10.46 -11.05
C ALA A 17 5.19 -10.04 -10.81
N ALA A 18 5.50 -9.69 -9.58
CA ALA A 18 6.80 -9.94 -8.98
C ALA A 18 6.52 -10.56 -7.62
N GLY A 19 6.50 -11.90 -7.61
CA GLY A 19 6.45 -12.68 -6.39
C GLY A 19 7.65 -12.34 -5.50
N LEU A 20 7.42 -12.47 -4.19
CA LEU A 20 8.39 -12.48 -3.12
C LEU A 20 9.76 -13.04 -3.54
N THR A 21 10.77 -12.16 -3.60
CA THR A 21 12.14 -12.50 -3.21
C THR A 21 12.70 -11.36 -2.37
N PHE A 22 12.57 -11.49 -1.06
CA PHE A 22 13.43 -10.79 -0.12
C PHE A 22 14.83 -11.42 -0.21
N ALA A 23 15.57 -11.10 -1.27
CA ALA A 23 17.01 -11.34 -1.32
C ALA A 23 17.67 -9.97 -1.19
N SER A 24 17.98 -9.63 0.06
CA SER A 24 18.87 -8.53 0.41
C SER A 24 20.24 -8.74 -0.21
N SER A 25 20.52 -8.00 -1.27
CA SER A 25 21.87 -7.59 -1.62
C SER A 25 21.81 -6.09 -1.91
N SER A 26 22.09 -5.31 -0.87
CA SER A 26 22.43 -3.90 -1.00
C SER A 26 23.70 -3.81 -1.86
N ALA A 27 23.52 -3.59 -3.16
CA ALA A 27 24.58 -3.07 -4.00
C ALA A 27 24.87 -1.64 -3.50
N ASP A 28 25.99 -1.52 -2.79
CA ASP A 28 26.61 -0.25 -2.46
C ASP A 28 26.98 0.45 -3.78
N ALA A 29 26.07 1.30 -4.26
CA ALA A 29 26.39 2.27 -5.29
C ALA A 29 26.70 3.59 -4.57
N GLY A 30 27.95 3.70 -4.13
CA GLY A 30 28.53 4.96 -3.69
C GLY A 30 28.41 6.01 -4.80
N TYR A 31 27.38 6.84 -4.72
CA TYR A 31 27.26 8.03 -5.54
C TYR A 31 28.17 9.11 -4.95
N GLY A 32 29.45 9.03 -5.32
CA GLY A 32 30.38 10.15 -5.22
C GLY A 32 29.97 11.26 -6.19
N TYR A 33 29.55 12.40 -5.65
CA TYR A 33 29.57 13.67 -6.38
C TYR A 33 29.74 14.81 -5.39
N GLY A 34 30.91 15.45 -5.39
CA GLY A 34 31.18 16.62 -4.55
C GLY A 34 32.67 16.89 -4.40
N GLY A 35 33.27 17.50 -5.42
CA GLY A 35 34.62 18.04 -5.35
C GLY A 35 34.76 19.16 -4.31
N TYR A 36 35.96 19.20 -3.74
CA TYR A 36 36.65 20.33 -3.07
C TYR A 36 35.80 21.36 -2.30
N GLY A 37 35.88 21.28 -0.97
CA GLY A 37 35.53 22.38 -0.06
C GLY A 37 34.47 21.99 0.96
N HIS A 38 34.90 21.38 2.08
CA HIS A 38 34.16 21.18 3.34
C HIS A 38 32.61 21.21 3.23
N ALA A 39 32.04 20.25 2.52
CA ALA A 39 30.60 20.01 2.59
C ALA A 39 30.31 19.44 3.99
N PRO A 40 29.32 19.98 4.74
CA PRO A 40 28.97 19.40 6.01
C PRO A 40 28.55 17.97 5.74
N ALA A 41 29.28 17.02 6.34
CA ALA A 41 29.03 15.62 6.08
C ALA A 41 27.62 15.31 6.58
N TYR A 42 26.75 14.89 5.67
CA TYR A 42 25.41 14.43 6.01
C TYR A 42 25.18 13.09 5.34
N HIS A 43 24.41 12.25 6.01
CA HIS A 43 23.92 11.02 5.43
C HIS A 43 22.39 11.02 5.46
N LEU A 44 21.79 10.31 4.50
CA LEU A 44 20.34 10.12 4.45
C LEU A 44 19.99 8.93 5.34
N LYS A 45 19.21 9.17 6.38
CA LYS A 45 18.65 8.12 7.23
C LYS A 45 17.24 7.81 6.76
N LYS A 46 16.96 6.52 6.51
CA LYS A 46 15.61 6.03 6.23
C LYS A 46 14.77 6.10 7.50
N VAL A 47 13.61 6.74 7.42
CA VAL A 47 12.62 6.83 8.48
C VAL A 47 11.32 6.22 7.97
N VAL A 48 10.71 5.35 8.77
CA VAL A 48 9.41 4.75 8.48
C VAL A 48 8.40 5.33 9.45
N THR A 49 7.43 6.07 8.91
CA THR A 49 6.27 6.58 9.66
C THR A 49 5.04 5.76 9.28
N TYR A 50 3.96 5.91 10.04
CA TYR A 50 2.70 5.23 9.77
C TYR A 50 1.59 6.26 9.62
N ASP A 51 0.96 6.26 8.45
CA ASP A 51 -0.31 6.91 8.24
C ASP A 51 -1.43 5.90 8.46
N TYR A 52 -2.64 6.39 8.71
CA TYR A 52 -3.79 5.54 8.96
C TYR A 52 -4.92 5.86 8.00
N ASP A 53 -5.50 4.81 7.44
CA ASP A 53 -6.63 4.92 6.53
C ASP A 53 -7.72 3.88 6.86
N TYR A 54 -8.91 4.08 6.33
CA TYR A 54 -10.08 3.24 6.53
C TYR A 54 -10.44 2.51 5.24
N VAL A 55 -10.30 1.18 5.26
CA VAL A 55 -10.64 0.32 4.12
C VAL A 55 -11.89 -0.47 4.44
N THR A 56 -12.79 -0.55 3.46
CA THR A 56 -13.97 -1.42 3.54
C THR A 56 -13.59 -2.83 3.13
N ASP A 57 -13.89 -3.78 4.01
CA ASP A 57 -13.67 -5.21 3.81
C ASP A 57 -14.99 -5.98 3.99
N TYR A 58 -15.02 -7.24 3.58
CA TYR A 58 -16.22 -8.06 3.60
C TYR A 58 -15.97 -9.36 4.35
N ARG A 59 -16.94 -9.74 5.19
CA ARG A 59 -16.96 -11.07 5.81
C ARG A 59 -18.32 -11.72 5.63
N TYR A 60 -18.32 -13.04 5.53
CA TYR A 60 -19.52 -13.84 5.57
C TYR A 60 -19.84 -14.20 7.01
N ILE A 61 -21.09 -14.02 7.41
CA ILE A 61 -21.59 -14.49 8.69
C ILE A 61 -22.83 -15.34 8.47
N THR A 62 -23.02 -16.34 9.33
CA THR A 62 -24.27 -17.10 9.39
C THR A 62 -25.33 -16.26 10.08
N ARG A 63 -26.46 -16.04 9.42
CA ARG A 63 -27.69 -15.47 10.00
C ARG A 63 -28.81 -16.49 9.94
N TYR A 64 -29.87 -16.25 10.69
CA TYR A 64 -31.05 -17.09 10.74
C TYR A 64 -32.26 -16.30 10.23
N ASP A 65 -33.08 -16.92 9.38
CA ASP A 65 -34.36 -16.33 8.97
C ASP A 65 -35.40 -16.40 10.10
N HIS A 66 -36.62 -15.94 9.83
CA HIS A 66 -37.73 -15.99 10.79
C HIS A 66 -38.16 -17.41 11.15
N CYS A 67 -37.75 -18.43 10.37
CA CYS A 67 -38.01 -19.84 10.59
C CYS A 67 -36.84 -20.57 11.28
N GLY A 68 -35.71 -19.90 11.52
CA GLY A 68 -34.50 -20.52 12.09
C GLY A 68 -33.61 -21.25 11.07
N THR A 69 -33.81 -21.03 9.76
CA THR A 69 -32.94 -21.60 8.72
C THR A 69 -31.65 -20.77 8.61
N PRO A 70 -30.46 -21.39 8.67
CA PRO A 70 -29.21 -20.67 8.53
C PRO A 70 -28.95 -20.28 7.07
N TYR A 71 -28.43 -19.07 6.86
CA TYR A 71 -27.97 -18.60 5.56
C TYR A 71 -26.71 -17.73 5.69
N GLN A 72 -25.92 -17.64 4.62
CA GLN A 72 -24.71 -16.82 4.58
C GLN A 72 -25.04 -15.39 4.16
N ALA A 73 -24.68 -14.41 4.99
CA ALA A 73 -24.83 -13.00 4.71
C ALA A 73 -23.45 -12.34 4.55
N LYS A 74 -23.24 -11.65 3.42
CA LYS A 74 -22.05 -10.83 3.20
C LYS A 74 -22.23 -9.47 3.88
N ILE A 75 -21.35 -9.13 4.82
CA ILE A 75 -21.38 -7.87 5.55
C ILE A 75 -20.12 -7.06 5.23
N ALA A 76 -20.33 -5.82 4.82
CA ALA A 76 -19.28 -4.82 4.72
C ALA A 76 -18.95 -4.29 6.12
N TYR A 77 -17.66 -4.19 6.44
CA TYR A 77 -17.18 -3.54 7.65
C TYR A 77 -15.96 -2.69 7.32
N THR A 78 -15.80 -1.59 8.04
CA THR A 78 -14.65 -0.70 7.86
C THR A 78 -13.58 -1.08 8.86
N LYS A 79 -12.34 -1.26 8.39
CA LYS A 79 -11.17 -1.48 9.25
C LYS A 79 -10.16 -0.37 9.06
N LYS A 80 -9.57 0.08 10.17
CA LYS A 80 -8.45 1.00 10.17
C LYS A 80 -7.17 0.22 9.86
N ILE A 81 -6.44 0.63 8.84
CA ILE A 81 -5.16 0.04 8.45
C ILE A 81 -4.03 1.04 8.67
N ALA A 82 -2.84 0.53 8.97
CA ALA A 82 -1.63 1.33 9.04
C ALA A 82 -0.86 1.20 7.72
N ILE A 83 -0.54 2.32 7.10
CA ILE A 83 0.17 2.41 5.83
C ILE A 83 1.59 2.92 6.14
N PRO A 84 2.64 2.12 5.86
CA PRO A 84 4.00 2.56 6.09
C PRO A 84 4.39 3.61 5.05
N VAL A 85 4.79 4.78 5.51
CA VAL A 85 5.32 5.86 4.67
C VAL A 85 6.82 5.92 4.90
N VAL A 86 7.58 5.70 3.83
CA VAL A 86 9.05 5.75 3.86
C VAL A 86 9.50 7.14 3.46
N SER A 87 10.28 7.77 4.33
CA SER A 87 10.93 9.05 4.06
C SER A 87 12.43 8.97 4.33
N TYR A 88 13.19 9.90 3.78
CA TYR A 88 14.62 10.03 3.99
C TYR A 88 14.90 11.38 4.61
N VAL A 89 15.56 11.38 5.77
CA VAL A 89 15.90 12.60 6.51
C VAL A 89 17.41 12.80 6.43
N LYS A 90 17.83 14.05 6.17
CA LYS A 90 19.24 14.44 6.24
C LYS A 90 19.67 14.50 7.70
N VAL A 91 20.68 13.72 8.05
CA VAL A 91 21.31 13.71 9.37
C VAL A 91 22.71 14.27 9.21
N TRP A 92 22.98 15.35 9.92
CA TRP A 92 24.30 16.00 10.00
C TRP A 92 25.12 15.35 11.13
N TYR A 93 26.45 15.32 11.01
CA TYR A 93 27.34 14.92 12.11
C TYR A 93 27.49 16.02 13.16
#